data_AF-A0A9P1DDZ6-F1
#
_entry.id   AF-A0A9P1DDZ6-F1
#
_cell.length_a   1.000
_cell.length_b   1.000
_cell.length_c   1.000
_cell.angle_alpha   90.00
_cell.angle_beta   90.00
_cell.angle_gamma   90.00
#
_symmetry.space_group_name_H-M   'P 1'
#
loop_
_entity.id
_entity.type
_entity.pdbx_description
1 polymer ?
#
loop_
_entity_poly.entity_id
_entity_poly.type
_entity_poly.pdbx_seq_one_letter_code
_entity_poly.pdbx_strand_id
1 'polypeptide(L)'
;QDDCPSLAEVLKVVRRSVWSRWENKAGKDLLTLSQERGSSMAYSMLAKSLGMVKEVKREFYEERQTVWVFVNGDIQPRRATVMEDTPEECDDVLLEFWDGDDPPERVERCLIRAMWS
;
A
#
# COMPACT_ATOMS: atom_id res chain seq x y z
N GLN A 1 4.91 -0.67 -22.10
CA GLN A 1 5.67 0.17 -21.16
C GLN A 1 4.72 0.51 -20.02
N ASP A 2 5.21 0.45 -18.79
CA ASP A 2 4.43 0.77 -17.59
C ASP A 2 4.52 2.28 -17.29
N ASP A 3 3.97 3.10 -18.18
CA ASP A 3 4.06 4.56 -18.12
C ASP A 3 2.85 5.17 -17.40
N CYS A 4 2.96 5.24 -16.07
CA CYS A 4 1.92 5.78 -15.19
C CYS A 4 1.64 7.28 -15.37
N PRO A 5 2.65 8.17 -15.52
CA PRO A 5 2.39 9.58 -15.79
C PRO A 5 1.55 9.81 -17.05
N SER A 6 1.91 9.17 -18.17
CA SER A 6 1.15 9.30 -19.41
C SER A 6 -0.27 8.74 -19.28
N LEU A 7 -0.42 7.59 -18.59
CA LEU A 7 -1.73 7.00 -18.32
C LEU A 7 -2.60 7.95 -17.49
N ALA A 8 -2.05 8.56 -16.43
CA ALA A 8 -2.78 9.48 -15.57
C ALA A 8 -3.31 10.70 -16.35
N GLU A 9 -2.51 11.28 -17.24
CA GLU A 9 -2.95 12.39 -18.10
C GLU A 9 -4.09 11.99 -19.04
N VAL A 10 -4.04 10.78 -19.62
CA VAL A 10 -5.13 10.27 -20.47
C VAL A 10 -6.40 10.05 -19.65
N LEU A 11 -6.29 9.46 -18.45
CA LEU A 11 -7.45 9.17 -17.59
C LEU A 11 -8.12 10.43 -17.03
N LYS A 12 -7.40 11.57 -16.94
CA LYS A 12 -8.00 12.88 -16.59
C LYS A 12 -8.90 13.42 -17.69
N VAL A 13 -8.54 13.20 -18.95
CA VAL A 13 -9.28 13.74 -20.10
C VAL A 13 -10.45 12.83 -20.50
N VAL A 14 -10.25 11.51 -20.43
CA VAL A 14 -11.29 10.54 -20.82
C VAL A 14 -12.18 10.23 -19.64
N ARG A 15 -13.49 10.45 -19.79
CA ARG A 15 -14.47 10.12 -18.73
C ARG A 15 -14.38 8.64 -18.35
N ARG A 16 -14.42 8.38 -17.04
CA ARG A 16 -14.39 7.01 -16.47
C ARG A 16 -15.36 6.05 -17.15
N SER A 17 -16.60 6.48 -17.35
CA SER A 17 -17.65 5.66 -17.97
C SER A 17 -17.33 5.20 -19.40
N VAL A 18 -16.39 5.86 -20.09
CA VAL A 18 -15.97 5.53 -21.45
C VAL A 18 -14.82 4.54 -21.42
N TRP A 19 -13.72 4.87 -20.75
CA TRP A 19 -12.55 4.00 -20.75
C TRP A 19 -12.74 2.73 -19.91
N SER A 20 -13.58 2.76 -18.87
CA SER A 20 -13.85 1.58 -18.05
C SER A 20 -14.65 0.49 -18.78
N ARG A 21 -15.25 0.83 -19.91
CA ARG A 21 -15.99 -0.09 -20.79
C ARG A 21 -15.25 -0.38 -22.09
N TRP A 22 -14.07 0.21 -22.27
CA TRP A 22 -13.28 0.02 -23.47
C TRP A 22 -12.68 -1.38 -23.45
N GLU A 23 -12.75 -2.04 -24.60
CA GLU A 23 -12.15 -3.34 -24.84
C GLU A 23 -11.42 -3.32 -26.18
N ASN A 24 -10.36 -4.12 -26.29
CA ASN A 24 -9.73 -4.36 -27.57
C ASN A 24 -10.56 -5.35 -28.44
N LYS A 25 -10.10 -5.62 -29.66
CA LYS A 25 -10.77 -6.58 -30.58
C LYS A 25 -10.89 -8.01 -30.04
N ALA A 26 -10.14 -8.35 -28.99
CA ALA A 26 -10.16 -9.64 -28.32
C ALA A 26 -11.04 -9.64 -27.04
N GLY A 27 -11.80 -8.57 -26.80
CA GLY A 27 -12.68 -8.45 -25.62
C GLY A 27 -11.93 -8.21 -24.30
N LYS A 28 -10.66 -7.75 -24.36
CA LYS A 28 -9.86 -7.49 -23.16
C LYS A 28 -9.94 -6.03 -22.78
N ASP A 29 -10.30 -5.77 -21.54
CA ASP A 29 -10.29 -4.44 -20.96
C ASP A 29 -8.86 -3.98 -20.60
N LEU A 30 -8.74 -2.70 -20.22
CA LEU A 30 -7.44 -2.12 -19.87
C LEU A 30 -6.78 -2.81 -18.66
N LEU A 31 -7.57 -3.30 -17.71
CA LEU A 31 -7.07 -3.97 -16.51
C LEU A 31 -6.44 -5.32 -16.85
N THR A 32 -7.17 -6.16 -17.59
CA THR A 32 -6.70 -7.46 -18.10
C THR A 32 -5.43 -7.27 -18.93
N LEU A 33 -5.43 -6.28 -19.81
CA LEU A 33 -4.29 -5.96 -20.65
C LEU A 33 -3.06 -5.51 -19.87
N SER A 34 -3.24 -4.77 -18.76
CA SER A 34 -2.14 -4.35 -17.89
C SER A 34 -1.56 -5.54 -17.11
N GLN A 35 -2.41 -6.45 -16.64
CA GLN A 35 -2.01 -7.66 -15.92
C GLN A 35 -1.23 -8.63 -16.82
N GLU A 36 -1.75 -8.93 -18.01
CA GLU A 36 -1.10 -9.85 -18.96
C GLU A 36 0.27 -9.36 -19.43
N ARG A 37 0.47 -8.05 -19.49
CA ARG A 37 1.74 -7.43 -19.88
C ARG A 37 2.69 -7.18 -18.72
N GLY A 38 2.32 -7.58 -17.50
CA GLY A 38 3.12 -7.34 -16.31
C GLY A 38 3.32 -5.85 -15.98
N SER A 39 2.41 -4.97 -16.43
CA SER A 39 2.45 -3.52 -16.13
C SER A 39 1.80 -3.28 -14.77
N SER A 40 2.52 -3.61 -13.69
CA SER A 40 2.00 -3.66 -12.33
C SER A 40 1.58 -2.29 -11.78
N MET A 41 2.26 -1.21 -12.19
CA MET A 41 1.90 0.13 -11.74
C MET A 41 0.64 0.63 -12.46
N ALA A 42 0.56 0.46 -13.77
CA ALA A 42 -0.63 0.76 -14.56
C ALA A 42 -1.85 -0.05 -14.08
N TYR A 43 -1.65 -1.34 -13.78
CA TYR A 43 -2.68 -2.18 -13.18
C TYR A 43 -3.19 -1.58 -11.86
N SER A 44 -2.27 -1.23 -10.96
CA SER A 44 -2.61 -0.65 -9.66
C SER A 44 -3.37 0.67 -9.81
N MET A 45 -2.94 1.54 -10.74
CA MET A 45 -3.61 2.81 -11.05
C MET A 45 -5.04 2.61 -11.58
N LEU A 46 -5.22 1.66 -12.51
CA LEU A 46 -6.53 1.31 -13.07
C LEU A 46 -7.45 0.71 -12.01
N ALA A 47 -6.94 -0.23 -11.21
CA ALA A 47 -7.70 -0.89 -10.15
C ALA A 47 -8.16 0.11 -9.07
N LYS A 48 -7.30 1.05 -8.67
CA LYS A 48 -7.66 2.18 -7.79
C LYS A 48 -8.74 3.05 -8.42
N SER A 49 -8.57 3.44 -9.69
CA SER A 49 -9.55 4.28 -10.41
C SER A 49 -10.91 3.59 -10.59
N LEU A 50 -10.92 2.26 -10.68
CA LEU A 50 -12.13 1.44 -10.73
C LEU A 50 -12.76 1.19 -9.34
N GLY A 51 -12.09 1.56 -8.26
CA GLY A 51 -12.55 1.33 -6.88
C GLY A 51 -12.40 -0.12 -6.42
N MET A 52 -11.61 -0.92 -7.14
CA MET A 52 -11.31 -2.32 -6.77
C MET A 52 -10.28 -2.39 -5.64
N VAL A 53 -9.40 -1.38 -5.55
CA VAL A 53 -8.42 -1.22 -4.48
C VAL A 53 -8.78 0.05 -3.73
N LYS A 54 -8.91 -0.06 -2.40
CA LYS A 54 -9.02 1.08 -1.50
C LYS A 54 -7.66 1.32 -0.88
N GLU A 55 -7.23 2.58 -0.87
CA GLU A 55 -6.09 2.96 -0.05
C GLU A 55 -6.48 2.79 1.41
N VAL A 56 -5.68 2.02 2.14
CA VAL A 56 -5.77 1.96 3.59
C VAL A 56 -5.33 3.33 4.10
N LYS A 57 -6.18 3.98 4.89
CA LYS A 57 -5.82 5.25 5.53
C LYS A 57 -4.54 5.02 6.33
N ARG A 58 -3.54 5.88 6.16
CA ARG A 58 -2.36 5.84 7.02
C ARG A 58 -2.83 6.12 8.45
N GLU A 59 -2.39 5.30 9.40
CA GLU A 59 -2.80 5.41 10.80
C GLU A 59 -1.88 6.39 11.53
N PHE A 60 -2.37 7.09 12.54
CA PHE A 60 -1.50 7.73 13.53
C PHE A 60 -1.05 6.65 14.51
N TYR A 61 0.22 6.67 14.94
CA TYR A 61 0.70 5.81 16.02
C TYR A 61 1.00 6.64 17.26
N GLU A 62 0.39 6.27 18.40
CA GLU A 62 0.60 6.92 19.69
C GLU A 62 1.83 6.34 20.40
N GLU A 63 2.57 7.17 21.13
CA GLU A 63 3.62 6.70 22.04
C GLU A 63 3.06 5.60 22.96
N ARG A 64 3.83 4.53 23.15
CA ARG A 64 3.51 3.34 23.95
C ARG A 64 2.40 2.47 23.38
N GLN A 65 1.92 2.76 22.17
CA GLN A 65 1.00 1.87 21.48
C GLN A 65 1.67 0.54 21.18
N THR A 66 0.91 -0.54 21.38
CA THR A 66 1.37 -1.90 21.09
C THR A 66 1.03 -2.28 19.65
N VAL A 67 2.02 -2.80 18.92
CA VAL A 67 1.89 -3.11 17.49
C VAL A 67 2.45 -4.47 17.12
N TRP A 68 1.90 -5.05 16.05
CA TRP A 68 2.46 -6.19 15.34
C TRP A 68 3.37 -5.70 14.21
N VAL A 69 4.53 -6.34 14.09
CA VAL A 69 5.51 -6.10 13.03
C VAL A 69 5.69 -7.35 12.19
N PHE A 70 5.45 -7.22 10.88
CA PHE A 70 5.52 -8.31 9.90
C PHE A 70 6.85 -8.22 9.15
N VAL A 71 7.82 -9.02 9.55
CA VAL A 71 9.12 -9.09 8.89
C VAL A 71 9.09 -10.17 7.80
N ASN A 72 9.67 -9.86 6.64
CA ASN A 72 9.72 -10.81 5.53
C ASN A 72 10.60 -12.02 5.90
N GLY A 73 10.06 -13.22 5.75
CA GLY A 73 10.72 -14.48 6.13
C GLY A 73 10.28 -15.03 7.49
N ASP A 74 9.64 -14.22 8.34
CA ASP A 74 9.13 -14.67 9.62
C ASP A 74 7.72 -15.26 9.47
N ILE A 75 7.48 -16.40 10.13
CA ILE A 75 6.17 -17.07 10.14
C ILE A 75 5.20 -16.37 11.10
N GLN A 76 5.71 -15.77 12.17
CA GLN A 76 4.93 -15.09 13.20
C GLN A 76 5.31 -13.61 13.27
N PRO A 77 4.33 -12.70 13.39
CA PRO A 77 4.62 -11.29 13.59
C PRO A 77 5.28 -11.07 14.96
N ARG A 78 6.22 -10.12 15.01
CA ARG A 78 6.90 -9.71 16.25
C ARG A 78 6.06 -8.66 16.95
N ARG A 79 6.17 -8.60 18.28
CA ARG A 79 5.52 -7.56 19.09
C ARG A 79 6.50 -6.42 19.36
N ALA A 80 6.00 -5.20 19.27
CA ALA A 80 6.77 -4.02 19.61
C ALA A 80 5.91 -2.94 20.25
N THR A 81 6.58 -2.01 20.92
CA THR A 81 6.01 -0.79 21.49
C THR A 81 6.46 0.40 20.68
N VAL A 82 5.54 1.30 20.35
CA VAL A 82 5.85 2.59 19.71
C VAL A 82 6.57 3.50 20.71
N MET A 83 7.70 4.08 20.32
CA MET A 83 8.54 4.86 21.23
C MET A 83 8.30 6.37 21.17
N GLU A 84 7.58 6.86 20.15
CA GLU A 84 7.20 8.26 19.99
C GLU A 84 5.93 8.37 19.14
N ASP A 85 5.16 9.45 19.35
CA ASP A 85 4.03 9.80 18.48
C ASP A 85 4.50 9.93 17.03
N THR A 86 3.90 9.16 16.13
CA THR A 86 4.27 9.11 14.72
C THR A 86 3.07 9.47 13.82
N PRO A 87 3.10 10.66 13.18
CA PRO A 87 1.98 11.13 12.37
C PRO A 87 1.85 10.40 11.04
N GLU A 88 0.67 10.48 10.40
CA GLU A 88 0.29 9.70 9.21
C GLU A 88 1.25 9.89 8.01
N GLU A 89 1.90 11.04 7.91
CA GLU A 89 2.85 11.40 6.85
C GLU A 89 4.21 10.71 6.95
N CYS A 90 4.62 10.24 8.12
CA CYS A 90 5.92 9.57 8.29
C CYS A 90 5.89 8.16 7.71
N ASP A 91 6.92 7.79 6.94
CA ASP A 91 7.03 6.46 6.32
C ASP A 91 7.54 5.39 7.29
N ASP A 92 8.24 5.79 8.35
CA ASP A 92 8.82 4.90 9.37
C ASP A 92 8.30 5.23 10.78
N VAL A 93 8.24 4.22 11.64
CA VAL A 93 7.83 4.32 13.05
C VAL A 93 8.97 3.82 13.93
N LEU A 94 9.27 4.53 15.03
CA LEU A 94 10.29 4.09 16.00
C LEU A 94 9.69 3.07 16.97
N LEU A 95 10.24 1.86 16.98
CA LEU A 95 9.71 0.73 17.71
C LEU A 95 10.77 0.10 18.62
N GLU A 96 10.34 -0.35 19.81
CA GLU A 96 11.10 -1.24 20.68
C GLU A 96 10.47 -2.63 20.63
N PHE A 97 11.23 -3.62 20.16
CA PHE A 97 10.76 -5.00 20.09
C PHE A 97 10.76 -5.65 21.46
N TRP A 98 9.75 -6.47 21.75
CA TRP A 98 9.65 -7.15 23.06
C TRP A 98 10.60 -8.33 23.18
N ASP A 99 11.05 -8.87 22.05
CA ASP A 99 11.95 -10.01 21.99
C ASP A 99 13.38 -9.51 21.76
N GLY A 100 14.21 -9.59 22.80
CA GLY A 100 15.60 -9.16 22.79
C GLY A 100 15.88 -7.93 23.68
N ASP A 101 17.14 -7.53 23.74
CA ASP A 101 17.62 -6.31 24.41
C ASP A 101 18.18 -5.31 23.37
N ASP A 102 17.74 -5.43 22.13
CA ASP A 102 18.17 -4.55 21.04
C ASP A 102 17.61 -3.13 21.25
N PRO A 103 18.38 -2.09 20.87
CA PRO A 103 17.89 -0.71 20.94
C PRO A 103 16.69 -0.49 19.99
N PRO A 104 15.86 0.54 20.23
CA PRO A 104 14.76 0.88 19.34
C PRO A 104 15.19 1.08 17.88
N GLU A 105 14.36 0.59 16.95
CA GLU A 105 14.61 0.58 15.51
C GLU A 105 13.50 1.31 14.74
N ARG A 106 13.86 1.99 13.64
CA ARG A 106 12.89 2.57 12.70
C ARG A 106 12.43 1.48 11.74
N VAL A 107 11.13 1.20 11.73
CA VAL A 107 10.52 0.17 10.88
C VAL A 107 9.52 0.81 9.92
N GLU A 108 9.53 0.34 8.67
CA GLU A 108 8.59 0.80 7.65
C GLU A 108 7.14 0.59 8.10
N ARG A 109 6.34 1.65 8.00
CA ARG A 109 4.90 1.67 8.34
C ARG A 109 4.11 0.54 7.68
N CYS A 110 4.48 0.14 6.47
CA CYS A 110 3.75 -0.87 5.72
C CYS A 110 3.82 -2.26 6.37
N LEU A 111 4.80 -2.48 7.25
CA LEU A 111 5.03 -3.72 8.00
C LEU A 111 4.34 -3.71 9.37
N ILE A 112 3.65 -2.63 9.74
CA ILE A 112 3.13 -2.41 11.08
C ILE A 112 1.59 -2.46 11.09
N ARG A 113 1.03 -3.08 12.13
CA ARG A 113 -0.40 -3.06 12.43
C ARG A 113 -0.63 -2.80 13.91
N ALA A 114 -1.53 -1.86 14.21
CA ALA A 114 -2.01 -1.67 15.58
C ALA A 114 -2.63 -2.97 16.12
N MET A 115 -2.28 -3.35 17.34
CA MET A 115 -3.07 -4.33 18.09
C MET A 115 -4.34 -3.63 18.57
N TRP A 116 -5.47 -3.95 17.96
CA TRP A 116 -6.77 -3.44 18.40
C TRP A 116 -7.03 -3.98 19.83
N SER A 117 -7.41 -3.10 20.76
CA SER A 117 -7.99 -3.47 22.05
C SER A 117 -9.51 -3.46 22.00
#